data_AF-A0A0G4MCI7-F1
#
_entry.id   AF-A0A0G4MCI7-F1
#
_cell.length_a   1.000
_cell.length_b   1.000
_cell.length_c   1.000
_cell.angle_alpha   90.00
_cell.angle_beta   90.00
_cell.angle_gamma   90.00
#
_symmetry.space_group_name_H-M   'P 1'
#
loop_
_entity.id
_entity.type
_entity.pdbx_description
1 polymer ?
#
loop_
_entity_poly.entity_id
_entity_poly.type
_entity_poly.pdbx_seq_one_letter_code
_entity_poly.pdbx_strand_id
1 'polypeptide(L)'
;MKSFTSIFAQILRLRQSCCHPILVRNKDVVADEEEAGAAADLAAGLADDMDLNVLIEHFSADTSETETNPNAFGAHVLGQIRDEEASECPICSEEPMIEQTVTGGCWHSACKKCLLDYMKHQTDRHKVPTCPNCRAEINYRDLFEVVRDDSDLDMFQKPRISLQRVGKNSSSAKVVALISAL
;
A
#
# COMPACT_ATOMS: atom_id res chain seq x y z
N MET A 1 -38.44 -23.09 22.21
CA MET A 1 -37.25 -22.84 21.38
C MET A 1 -37.45 -21.55 20.56
N LYS A 2 -37.39 -20.36 21.20
CA LYS A 2 -37.86 -19.07 20.59
C LYS A 2 -36.78 -18.26 19.85
N SER A 3 -35.50 -18.64 19.95
CA SER A 3 -34.36 -17.83 19.48
C SER A 3 -33.47 -18.54 18.46
N PHE A 4 -33.92 -19.64 17.86
CA PHE A 4 -33.08 -20.48 16.97
C PHE A 4 -32.58 -19.70 15.75
N THR A 5 -33.45 -18.90 15.13
CA THR A 5 -33.09 -18.05 14.00
C THR A 5 -32.00 -17.04 14.35
N SER A 6 -32.10 -16.40 15.53
CA SER A 6 -31.08 -15.46 16.02
C SER A 6 -29.75 -16.15 16.31
N ILE A 7 -29.79 -17.33 16.93
CA ILE A 7 -28.58 -18.11 17.24
C ILE A 7 -27.90 -18.55 15.94
N PHE A 8 -28.63 -19.08 14.97
CA PHE A 8 -28.07 -19.48 13.67
C PHE A 8 -27.52 -18.29 12.88
N ALA A 9 -28.16 -17.12 12.94
CA ALA A 9 -27.65 -15.91 12.31
C ALA A 9 -26.30 -15.48 12.93
N GLN A 10 -26.14 -15.57 14.25
CA GLN A 10 -24.87 -15.29 14.91
C GLN A 10 -23.80 -16.33 14.58
N ILE A 11 -24.14 -17.62 14.58
CA ILE A 11 -23.22 -18.70 14.18
C ILE A 11 -22.76 -18.51 12.73
N LEU A 12 -23.65 -18.10 11.82
CA LEU A 12 -23.31 -17.83 10.42
C LEU A 12 -22.28 -16.70 10.32
N ARG A 13 -22.50 -15.58 11.03
CA ARG A 13 -21.55 -14.45 11.05
C ARG A 13 -20.18 -14.85 11.62
N LEU A 14 -20.15 -15.67 12.67
CA LEU A 14 -18.89 -16.21 13.22
C LEU A 14 -18.16 -17.11 12.22
N ARG A 15 -18.89 -17.93 11.46
CA ARG A 15 -18.28 -18.74 10.39
C ARG A 15 -17.71 -17.88 9.27
N GLN A 16 -18.42 -16.81 8.89
CA GLN A 16 -17.98 -15.84 7.88
C GLN A 16 -16.73 -15.07 8.34
N SER A 17 -16.65 -14.63 9.60
CA SER A 17 -15.46 -13.94 10.13
C SER A 17 -14.21 -14.83 10.12
N CYS A 18 -14.36 -16.14 10.30
CA CYS A 18 -13.26 -17.10 10.15
C CYS A 18 -12.82 -17.29 8.68
N CYS A 19 -13.62 -16.86 7.70
CA CYS A 19 -13.28 -16.91 6.29
C CYS A 19 -12.69 -15.59 5.81
N HIS A 20 -13.36 -14.45 6.02
CA HIS A 20 -12.82 -13.11 5.76
C HIS A 20 -13.70 -12.05 6.46
N PRO A 21 -13.14 -11.04 7.13
CA PRO A 21 -13.93 -10.02 7.84
C PRO A 21 -14.95 -9.27 6.97
N ILE A 22 -14.65 -9.11 5.68
CA ILE A 22 -15.55 -8.45 4.71
C ILE A 22 -16.90 -9.16 4.58
N LEU A 23 -16.96 -10.48 4.77
CA LEU A 23 -18.17 -11.29 4.58
C LEU A 23 -19.25 -11.05 5.65
N VAL A 24 -18.89 -10.35 6.73
CA VAL A 24 -19.82 -9.97 7.82
C VAL A 24 -20.37 -8.54 7.60
N ARG A 25 -19.76 -7.75 6.71
CA ARG A 25 -20.18 -6.38 6.40
C ARG A 25 -21.40 -6.38 5.48
N ASN A 26 -22.11 -5.25 5.43
CA ASN A 26 -23.21 -5.07 4.50
C ASN A 26 -22.65 -4.99 3.06
N LYS A 27 -23.18 -5.84 2.17
CA LYS A 27 -22.75 -5.94 0.78
C LYS A 27 -22.88 -4.61 0.02
N ASP A 28 -23.96 -3.87 0.24
CA ASP A 28 -24.21 -2.62 -0.48
C ASP A 28 -23.19 -1.55 -0.07
N VAL A 29 -22.89 -1.46 1.23
CA VAL A 29 -21.87 -0.55 1.76
C VAL A 29 -20.48 -0.90 1.25
N VAL A 30 -20.15 -2.19 1.15
CA VAL A 30 -18.87 -2.64 0.59
C VAL A 30 -18.76 -2.28 -0.88
N ALA A 31 -19.83 -2.48 -1.66
CA ALA A 31 -19.84 -2.12 -3.08
C ALA A 31 -19.65 -0.61 -3.29
N ASP A 32 -20.32 0.22 -2.47
CA ASP A 32 -20.16 1.68 -2.52
C ASP A 32 -18.73 2.11 -2.16
N GLU A 33 -18.11 1.49 -1.15
CA GLU A 33 -16.72 1.74 -0.75
C GLU A 33 -15.71 1.31 -1.82
N GLU A 34 -15.96 0.19 -2.49
CA GLU A 34 -15.13 -0.32 -3.59
C GLU A 34 -15.21 0.60 -4.81
N GLU A 35 -16.41 1.03 -5.21
CA GLU A 35 -16.61 1.97 -6.31
C GLU A 35 -15.97 3.34 -6.02
N ALA A 36 -16.18 3.88 -4.82
CA ALA A 36 -15.53 5.12 -4.39
C ALA A 36 -14.00 4.99 -4.37
N GLY A 37 -13.49 3.82 -3.98
CA GLY A 37 -12.07 3.48 -4.05
C GLY A 37 -11.55 3.50 -5.48
N ALA A 38 -12.21 2.80 -6.39
CA ALA A 38 -11.84 2.74 -7.80
C ALA A 38 -11.87 4.13 -8.47
N ALA A 39 -12.87 4.96 -8.14
CA ALA A 39 -12.95 6.33 -8.64
C ALA A 39 -11.77 7.20 -8.14
N ALA A 40 -11.38 7.05 -6.87
CA ALA A 40 -10.23 7.75 -6.31
C ALA A 40 -8.90 7.29 -6.96
N ASP A 41 -8.76 5.99 -7.19
CA ASP A 41 -7.58 5.40 -7.82
C ASP A 41 -7.44 5.87 -9.29
N LEU A 42 -8.55 5.92 -10.03
CA LEU A 42 -8.60 6.51 -11.38
C LEU A 42 -8.24 8.00 -11.39
N ALA A 43 -8.71 8.77 -10.40
CA ALA A 43 -8.40 10.19 -10.30
C ALA A 43 -6.91 10.44 -9.96
N ALA A 44 -6.31 9.57 -9.15
CA ALA A 44 -4.90 9.63 -8.79
C ALA A 44 -3.97 9.07 -9.88
N GLY A 45 -4.50 8.32 -10.85
CA GLY A 45 -3.70 7.58 -11.84
C GLY A 45 -2.87 6.46 -11.22
N LEU A 46 -3.19 6.04 -10.00
CA LEU A 46 -2.46 5.03 -9.23
C LEU A 46 -3.33 3.79 -9.11
N ALA A 47 -2.94 2.75 -9.84
CA ALA A 47 -3.59 1.45 -9.76
C ALA A 47 -3.07 0.65 -8.55
N ASP A 48 -3.83 -0.38 -8.22
CA ASP A 48 -3.41 -1.39 -7.27
C ASP A 48 -2.44 -2.37 -7.96
N ASP A 49 -1.30 -2.62 -7.30
CA ASP A 49 -0.24 -3.56 -7.73
C ASP A 49 0.49 -3.12 -9.01
N MET A 50 1.21 -2.01 -8.90
CA MET A 50 1.96 -1.42 -10.01
C MET A 50 3.37 -2.03 -10.10
N ASP A 51 3.76 -2.44 -11.31
CA ASP A 51 5.16 -2.82 -11.61
C ASP A 51 6.03 -1.55 -11.58
N LEU A 52 7.10 -1.60 -10.78
CA LEU A 52 8.00 -0.47 -10.58
C LEU A 52 8.62 0.03 -11.89
N ASN A 53 8.91 -0.87 -12.84
CA ASN A 53 9.53 -0.49 -14.11
C ASN A 53 8.55 0.28 -15.01
N VAL A 54 7.29 -0.16 -15.06
CA VAL A 54 6.22 0.50 -15.84
C VAL A 54 5.94 1.90 -15.29
N LEU A 55 5.96 2.05 -13.96
CA LEU A 55 5.85 3.34 -13.28
C LEU A 55 7.00 4.30 -13.66
N ILE A 56 8.23 3.82 -13.63
CA ILE A 56 9.41 4.63 -14.00
C ILE A 56 9.32 5.10 -15.46
N GLU A 57 8.89 4.23 -16.38
CA GLU A 57 8.66 4.58 -17.78
C GLU A 57 7.59 5.66 -17.94
N HIS A 58 6.47 5.54 -17.23
CA HIS A 58 5.41 6.55 -17.25
C HIS A 58 5.90 7.92 -16.75
N PHE A 59 6.58 7.95 -15.60
CA PHE A 59 7.08 9.21 -15.03
C PHE A 59 8.21 9.84 -15.85
N SER A 60 9.02 9.04 -16.52
CA SER A 60 10.10 9.53 -17.39
C SER A 60 9.59 10.01 -18.76
N ALA A 61 8.54 9.39 -19.31
CA ALA A 61 7.91 9.83 -20.56
C ALA A 61 7.14 11.16 -20.41
N ASP A 62 6.55 11.42 -19.24
CA ASP A 62 5.79 12.64 -18.95
C ASP A 62 6.67 13.88 -18.69
N THR A 63 8.01 13.72 -18.68
CA THR A 63 8.98 14.80 -18.44
C THR A 63 9.11 15.73 -19.66
N SER A 64 8.04 16.42 -20.01
CA SER A 64 8.09 17.55 -20.95
C SER A 64 8.66 18.80 -20.27
N GLU A 65 9.41 19.60 -21.05
CA GLU A 65 10.38 20.66 -20.73
C GLU A 65 9.93 21.79 -19.78
N THR A 66 9.50 21.48 -18.56
CA THR A 66 9.19 22.49 -17.53
C THR A 66 10.00 22.16 -16.27
N GLU A 67 10.86 23.08 -15.84
CA GLU A 67 11.97 22.84 -14.90
C GLU A 67 11.57 22.51 -13.43
N THR A 68 10.30 22.23 -13.15
CA THR A 68 9.81 21.87 -11.81
C THR A 68 8.76 20.75 -11.87
N ASN A 69 9.07 19.65 -12.56
CA ASN A 69 8.17 18.50 -12.65
C ASN A 69 8.30 17.60 -11.42
N PRO A 70 7.27 17.44 -10.56
CA PRO A 70 7.29 16.50 -9.44
C PRO A 70 7.48 15.04 -9.89
N ASN A 71 7.13 14.75 -11.14
CA ASN A 71 7.31 13.46 -11.81
C ASN A 71 8.79 13.07 -11.99
N ALA A 72 9.69 14.04 -12.19
CA ALA A 72 11.12 13.76 -12.33
C ALA A 72 11.74 13.27 -11.01
N PHE A 73 11.30 13.83 -9.88
CA PHE A 73 11.69 13.35 -8.56
C PHE A 73 11.16 11.95 -8.28
N GLY A 74 9.90 11.68 -8.64
CA GLY A 74 9.30 10.35 -8.56
C GLY A 74 10.11 9.30 -9.33
N ALA A 75 10.43 9.56 -10.60
CA ALA A 75 11.24 8.65 -11.42
C ALA A 75 12.63 8.39 -10.82
N HIS A 76 13.26 9.41 -10.24
CA HIS A 76 14.57 9.27 -9.59
C HIS A 76 14.50 8.38 -8.34
N VAL A 77 13.58 8.65 -7.42
CA VAL A 77 13.45 7.87 -6.17
C VAL A 77 13.04 6.42 -6.47
N LEU A 78 12.13 6.20 -7.42
CA LEU A 78 11.76 4.85 -7.86
C LEU A 78 12.94 4.12 -8.50
N GLY A 79 13.81 4.84 -9.21
CA GLY A 79 15.09 4.31 -9.72
C GLY A 79 16.03 3.85 -8.59
N GLN A 80 16.17 4.63 -7.52
CA GLN A 80 16.98 4.24 -6.35
C GLN A 80 16.44 2.98 -5.67
N ILE A 81 15.12 2.85 -5.58
CA ILE A 81 14.46 1.64 -5.06
C ILE A 81 14.75 0.44 -5.95
N ARG A 82 14.68 0.61 -7.28
CA ARG A 82 14.99 -0.44 -8.27
C ARG A 82 16.45 -0.90 -8.19
N ASP A 83 17.38 0.03 -7.98
CA ASP A 83 18.80 -0.27 -7.92
C ASP A 83 19.27 -0.66 -6.50
N GLU A 84 18.32 -0.87 -5.59
CA GLU A 84 18.51 -1.32 -4.20
C GLU A 84 19.48 -0.44 -3.40
N GLU A 85 19.49 0.86 -3.69
CA GLU A 85 20.33 1.80 -2.98
C GLU A 85 19.90 1.87 -1.50
N ALA A 86 20.87 1.76 -0.59
CA ALA A 86 20.60 1.84 0.84
C ALA A 86 20.05 3.25 1.14
N SER A 87 18.86 3.28 1.73
CA SER A 87 18.20 4.51 2.15
C SER A 87 17.92 4.44 3.65
N GLU A 88 18.09 5.56 4.33
CA GLU A 88 17.81 5.69 5.75
C GLU A 88 16.35 6.09 5.99
N CYS A 89 15.76 5.61 7.08
CA CYS A 89 14.44 6.06 7.49
C CYS A 89 14.50 7.47 8.12
N PRO A 90 13.73 8.47 7.64
CA PRO A 90 13.77 9.83 8.19
C PRO A 90 13.18 9.95 9.61
N ILE A 91 12.61 8.87 10.16
CA ILE A 91 11.99 8.84 11.49
C ILE A 91 12.87 8.12 12.51
N CYS A 92 13.40 6.94 12.16
CA CYS A 92 14.17 6.10 13.08
C CYS A 92 15.65 5.95 12.71
N SER A 93 16.09 6.51 11.59
CA SER A 93 17.47 6.44 11.08
C SER A 93 18.01 5.01 10.94
N GLU A 94 17.12 4.04 10.70
CA GLU A 94 17.50 2.65 10.41
C GLU A 94 17.90 2.53 8.94
N GLU A 95 19.01 1.81 8.69
CA GLU A 95 19.56 1.51 7.36
C GLU A 95 19.97 0.03 7.31
N PRO A 96 19.34 -0.81 6.46
CA PRO A 96 18.27 -0.50 5.51
C PRO A 96 16.88 -0.40 6.16
N MET A 97 15.95 0.25 5.47
CA MET A 97 14.57 0.46 5.94
C MET A 97 13.81 -0.88 6.09
N ILE A 98 13.15 -1.08 7.23
CA ILE A 98 12.32 -2.27 7.51
C ILE A 98 10.93 -2.05 6.89
N GLU A 99 10.49 -2.96 6.02
CA GLU A 99 9.20 -2.87 5.30
C GLU A 99 9.06 -1.48 4.65
N GLN A 100 9.95 -1.18 3.69
CA GLN A 100 10.02 0.12 3.03
C GLN A 100 8.66 0.51 2.46
N THR A 101 8.14 1.67 2.88
CA THR A 101 6.85 2.21 2.44
C THR A 101 7.06 3.58 1.81
N VAL A 102 6.44 3.79 0.66
CA VAL A 102 6.50 5.00 -0.15
C VAL A 102 5.13 5.70 -0.14
N THR A 103 5.15 7.02 -0.10
CA THR A 103 3.95 7.86 -0.17
C THR A 103 3.63 8.20 -1.62
N GLY A 104 2.43 7.87 -2.12
CA GLY A 104 2.05 8.04 -3.53
C GLY A 104 2.01 9.49 -4.03
N GLY A 105 1.76 10.46 -3.14
CA GLY A 105 1.69 11.88 -3.51
C GLY A 105 3.04 12.60 -3.59
N CYS A 106 4.05 12.14 -2.84
CA CYS A 106 5.34 12.84 -2.77
C CYS A 106 6.58 11.92 -2.86
N TRP A 107 6.37 10.62 -3.06
CA TRP A 107 7.37 9.59 -3.31
C TRP A 107 8.49 9.49 -2.27
N HIS A 108 8.27 9.96 -1.04
CA HIS A 108 9.23 9.79 0.06
C HIS A 108 9.03 8.45 0.77
N SER A 109 10.15 7.82 1.11
CA SER A 109 10.24 6.52 1.79
C SER A 109 10.29 6.67 3.31
N ALA A 110 9.65 5.76 4.05
CA ALA A 110 9.80 5.56 5.49
C ALA A 110 9.56 4.08 5.86
N CYS A 111 10.04 3.61 7.02
CA CYS A 111 9.67 2.28 7.51
C CYS A 111 8.14 2.24 7.75
N LYS A 112 7.47 1.13 7.37
CA LYS A 112 6.01 0.97 7.49
C LYS A 112 5.47 1.32 8.86
N LYS A 113 6.04 0.73 9.91
CA LYS A 113 5.64 0.98 11.31
C LYS A 113 5.82 2.44 11.70
N CYS A 114 6.98 3.03 11.38
CA CYS A 114 7.28 4.41 11.71
C CYS A 114 6.29 5.38 11.03
N LEU A 115 5.97 5.16 9.76
CA LEU A 115 5.03 6.01 9.03
C LEU A 115 3.60 5.87 9.57
N LEU A 116 3.13 4.64 9.81
CA LEU A 116 1.80 4.38 10.35
C LEU A 116 1.62 4.95 11.75
N ASP A 117 2.62 4.78 12.64
CA ASP A 117 2.60 5.33 13.99
C ASP A 117 2.64 6.86 13.97
N TYR A 118 3.42 7.45 13.06
CA TYR A 118 3.47 8.89 12.86
C TYR A 118 2.10 9.44 12.40
N MET A 119 1.46 8.80 11.42
CA MET A 119 0.15 9.22 10.93
C MET A 119 -0.92 9.08 12.01
N LYS A 120 -0.87 8.00 12.79
CA LYS A 120 -1.76 7.78 13.93
C LYS A 120 -1.60 8.87 14.97
N HIS A 121 -0.36 9.24 15.30
CA HIS A 121 -0.07 10.32 16.24
C HIS A 121 -0.63 11.68 15.80
N GLN A 122 -0.61 11.99 14.50
CA GLN A 122 -1.22 13.22 13.97
C GLN A 122 -2.75 13.15 14.03
N THR A 123 -3.32 12.01 13.62
CA THR A 123 -4.77 11.79 13.57
C THR A 123 -5.39 11.83 14.96
N ASP A 124 -4.74 11.24 15.96
CA ASP A 124 -5.14 11.27 17.38
C ASP A 124 -5.19 12.71 17.94
N ARG A 125 -4.48 13.64 17.31
CA ARG A 125 -4.47 15.08 17.64
C ARG A 125 -5.37 15.92 16.73
N HIS A 126 -6.23 15.26 15.96
CA HIS A 126 -7.12 15.88 14.97
C HIS A 126 -6.37 16.73 13.93
N LYS A 127 -5.14 16.32 13.56
CA LYS A 127 -4.36 16.95 12.48
C LYS A 127 -4.35 16.04 11.26
N VAL A 128 -4.32 16.66 10.09
CA VAL A 128 -4.09 15.94 8.83
C VAL A 128 -2.65 15.41 8.84
N PRO A 129 -2.43 14.11 8.60
CA PRO A 129 -1.09 13.56 8.54
C PRO A 129 -0.32 14.16 7.35
N THR A 130 0.96 14.47 7.58
CA THR A 130 1.86 15.08 6.59
C THR A 130 3.13 14.27 6.43
N CYS A 131 3.80 14.38 5.28
CA CYS A 131 5.07 13.70 5.05
C CYS A 131 6.16 14.23 5.99
N PRO A 132 6.92 13.37 6.70
CA PRO A 132 8.04 13.81 7.53
C PRO A 132 9.14 14.54 6.76
N ASN A 133 9.29 14.27 5.46
CA ASN A 133 10.34 14.86 4.62
C ASN A 133 9.91 16.20 4.00
N CYS A 134 8.79 16.23 3.28
CA CYS A 134 8.35 17.42 2.53
C CYS A 134 7.12 18.13 3.10
N ARG A 135 6.49 17.59 4.15
CA ARG A 135 5.27 18.12 4.80
C ARG A 135 4.03 18.17 3.91
N ALA A 136 4.04 17.55 2.72
CA ALA A 136 2.84 17.37 1.92
C ALA A 136 1.80 16.54 2.67
N GLU A 137 0.51 16.77 2.43
CA GLU A 137 -0.56 15.96 3.00
C GLU A 137 -0.47 14.51 2.48
N ILE A 138 -0.64 13.55 3.39
CA ILE A 138 -0.57 12.12 3.04
C ILE A 138 -1.86 11.42 3.45
N ASN A 139 -2.30 10.46 2.66
CA ASN A 139 -3.48 9.64 2.92
C ASN A 139 -3.05 8.18 3.16
N TYR A 140 -3.75 7.47 4.04
CA TYR A 140 -3.51 6.04 4.30
C TYR A 140 -3.71 5.19 3.05
N ARG A 141 -4.62 5.59 2.15
CA ARG A 141 -4.80 4.89 0.88
C ARG A 141 -3.56 5.00 0.01
N ASP A 142 -2.92 6.16 -0.04
CA ASP A 142 -1.80 6.41 -0.96
C ASP A 142 -0.46 5.98 -0.36
N LEU A 143 -0.45 4.90 0.42
CA LEU A 143 0.76 4.29 0.95
C LEU A 143 1.03 2.99 0.21
N PHE A 144 2.24 2.85 -0.30
CA PHE A 144 2.68 1.68 -1.06
C PHE A 144 3.89 1.03 -0.40
N GLU A 145 3.77 -0.24 -0.05
CA GLU A 145 4.84 -1.09 0.43
C GLU A 145 5.64 -1.63 -0.76
N VAL A 146 6.97 -1.58 -0.64
CA VAL A 146 7.88 -2.14 -1.63
C VAL A 146 8.01 -3.64 -1.37
N VAL A 147 7.45 -4.45 -2.25
CA VAL A 147 7.54 -5.93 -2.18
C VAL A 147 8.55 -6.40 -3.23
N ARG A 148 9.53 -7.17 -2.77
CA ARG A 148 10.59 -7.76 -3.60
C ARG A 148 10.30 -9.25 -3.71
N ASP A 149 10.01 -9.71 -4.93
CA ASP A 149 9.82 -11.13 -5.21
C ASP A 149 11.16 -11.75 -5.62
N ASP A 150 11.73 -12.54 -4.71
CA ASP A 150 12.98 -13.29 -4.92
C ASP A 150 12.75 -14.64 -5.64
N SER A 151 11.52 -14.91 -6.09
CA SER A 151 11.10 -16.23 -6.62
C SER A 151 11.67 -16.58 -8.00
N ASP A 152 12.16 -15.59 -8.76
CA ASP A 152 12.75 -15.77 -10.09
C ASP A 152 14.27 -15.56 -10.06
N LEU A 153 15.02 -16.47 -9.43
CA LEU A 153 16.49 -16.47 -9.47
C LEU A 153 17.02 -17.08 -10.78
N ASP A 154 16.74 -16.42 -11.91
CA ASP A 154 17.66 -16.50 -13.05
C ASP A 154 18.85 -15.57 -12.76
N MET A 155 20.07 -16.12 -12.73
CA MET A 155 21.33 -15.43 -12.39
C MET A 155 21.64 -14.13 -13.16
N PHE A 156 20.80 -13.75 -14.12
CA PHE A 156 20.95 -12.61 -15.01
C PHE A 156 19.76 -11.63 -15.00
N GLN A 157 18.69 -11.89 -14.24
CA GLN A 157 17.54 -10.98 -14.12
C GLN A 157 17.52 -10.30 -12.75
N LYS A 158 17.28 -8.98 -12.74
CA LYS A 158 17.07 -8.22 -11.50
C LYS A 158 15.76 -8.69 -10.84
N PRO A 159 15.68 -8.71 -9.49
CA PRO A 159 14.46 -9.10 -8.79
C PRO A 159 13.28 -8.22 -9.23
N ARG A 160 12.09 -8.83 -9.36
CA ARG A 160 10.88 -8.09 -9.69
C ARG A 160 10.43 -7.34 -8.44
N ILE A 161 10.36 -6.01 -8.53
CA ILE A 161 9.88 -5.16 -7.45
C ILE A 161 8.49 -4.66 -7.81
N SER A 162 7.53 -4.90 -6.92
CA SER A 162 6.16 -4.41 -7.05
C SER A 162 5.83 -3.43 -5.91
N LEU A 163 5.03 -2.41 -6.23
CA LEU A 163 4.49 -1.50 -5.24
C LEU A 163 3.06 -1.92 -4.90
N GLN A 164 2.85 -2.33 -3.66
CA GLN A 164 1.57 -2.85 -3.19
C GLN A 164 0.98 -1.95 -2.13
N ARG A 165 -0.31 -1.62 -2.22
CA ARG A 165 -0.94 -0.71 -1.26
C ARG A 165 -0.94 -1.29 0.15
N VAL A 166 -0.58 -0.49 1.15
CA VAL A 166 -0.55 -0.90 2.55
C VAL A 166 -1.94 -1.39 2.99
N GLY A 167 -2.00 -2.61 3.52
CA GLY A 167 -3.22 -3.22 4.03
C GLY A 167 -3.99 -4.10 3.04
N LYS A 168 -3.64 -4.13 1.74
CA LYS A 168 -4.25 -5.10 0.82
C LYS A 168 -3.71 -6.52 0.97
N ASN A 169 -2.52 -6.66 1.52
CA ASN A 169 -1.91 -7.96 1.79
C ASN A 169 -2.42 -8.62 3.09
N SER A 170 -3.26 -7.94 3.88
CA SER A 170 -3.89 -8.56 5.05
C SER A 170 -5.06 -9.44 4.60
N SER A 171 -4.74 -10.50 3.87
CA SER A 171 -5.72 -11.52 3.51
C SER A 171 -6.08 -12.37 4.72
N SER A 172 -7.19 -13.10 4.65
CA SER A 172 -7.59 -13.95 5.77
C SER A 172 -6.60 -15.10 5.96
N ALA A 173 -6.49 -15.59 7.20
CA ALA A 173 -5.58 -16.70 7.52
C ALA A 173 -5.77 -17.93 6.62
N LYS A 174 -7.00 -18.17 6.12
CA LYS A 174 -7.28 -19.28 5.19
C LYS A 174 -6.72 -19.04 3.79
N VAL A 175 -6.83 -17.82 3.28
CA VAL A 175 -6.31 -17.47 1.95
C VAL A 175 -4.79 -17.41 1.99
N VAL A 176 -4.20 -16.83 3.04
CA VAL A 176 -2.74 -16.84 3.26
C VAL A 176 -2.22 -18.28 3.32
N ALA A 177 -2.86 -19.15 4.09
CA ALA A 177 -2.48 -20.56 4.16
C ALA A 177 -2.61 -21.28 2.81
N LEU A 178 -3.65 -20.99 2.03
CA LEU A 178 -3.82 -21.53 0.68
C LEU A 178 -2.69 -21.08 -0.24
N ILE A 179 -2.39 -19.78 -0.29
CA ILE A 179 -1.33 -19.21 -1.13
C ILE A 179 0.04 -19.83 -0.75
N SER A 180 0.31 -20.02 0.54
CA SER A 180 1.58 -20.64 0.98
C SER A 180 1.71 -22.13 0.65
N ALA A 181 0.61 -22.79 0.30
CA ALA A 181 0.58 -24.23 0.02
C ALA A 181 0.49 -24.56 -1.48
N LEU A 182 0.32 -23.53 -2.33
CA LEU A 182 0.38 -23.62 -3.79
C LEU A 182 1.82 -23.45 -4.26
#